data_AF-A0A959CFS5-F1
#
_entry.id   AF-A0A959CFS5-F1
#
_cell.length_a   1.000
_cell.length_b   1.000
_cell.length_c   1.000
_cell.angle_alpha   90.00
_cell.angle_beta   90.00
_cell.angle_gamma   90.00
#
_symmetry.space_group_name_H-M   'P 1'
#
loop_
_entity.id
_entity.type
_entity.pdbx_description
1 polymer ?
#
loop_
_entity_poly.entity_id
_entity_poly.type
_entity_poly.pdbx_seq_one_letter_code
_entity_poly.pdbx_strand_id
1 'polypeptide(L)'
;IFLLADQPDPALANGYLLEAGENGSLDALKLFRQDAGARTLLATGQPGLVAGDPTDIHLRMKRTVAGEWQLEAASGNGVLQLQFTVPDATYGGGSDRYFGFQCVYTATRKDKFYFDDISIQPDVPDLQAPLLLSAEALNANTVQATFNESLDSLSAIDPAHYQIDNGIGMPVSVLLLPDRRTVNLNLLSPLSSGNYQLQTLAVQDMVGNESGVQTIDFQFVNITTAEEFDILINEIMADPTPSVGLPDAEWVELYNRSGKTLDLA
;
A
#
# COMPACT_ATOMS: atom_id res chain seq x y z
N ILE A 1 -22.50 -1.94 23.11
CA ILE A 1 -21.07 -1.66 22.94
C ILE A 1 -20.85 -0.17 23.19
N PHE A 2 -20.17 0.22 24.26
CA PHE A 2 -19.75 1.61 24.45
C PHE A 2 -18.54 1.88 23.56
N LEU A 3 -18.76 2.75 22.57
CA LEU A 3 -17.73 3.17 21.62
C LEU A 3 -16.84 4.26 22.22
N LEU A 4 -17.43 5.08 23.08
CA LEU A 4 -16.77 6.17 23.80
C LEU A 4 -17.58 6.43 25.06
N ALA A 5 -16.92 6.41 26.22
CA ALA A 5 -17.48 6.78 27.51
C ALA A 5 -16.50 7.68 28.28
N ASP A 6 -17.03 8.58 29.11
CA ASP A 6 -16.25 9.47 29.98
C ASP A 6 -15.78 8.80 31.28
N GLN A 7 -16.36 7.66 31.64
CA GLN A 7 -15.98 6.87 32.81
C GLN A 7 -16.24 5.36 32.58
N PRO A 8 -15.63 4.46 33.38
CA PRO A 8 -15.73 3.02 33.13
C PRO A 8 -17.05 2.38 33.59
N ASP A 9 -17.85 3.03 34.45
CA ASP A 9 -19.15 2.51 34.89
C ASP A 9 -20.24 2.81 33.84
N PRO A 10 -20.76 1.80 33.11
CA PRO A 10 -21.76 2.02 32.06
C PRO A 10 -23.07 2.65 32.53
N ALA A 11 -23.42 2.47 33.81
CA ALA A 11 -24.66 3.00 34.37
C ALA A 11 -24.58 4.52 34.62
N LEU A 12 -23.37 5.05 34.78
CA LEU A 12 -23.11 6.46 35.07
C LEU A 12 -22.46 7.18 33.87
N ALA A 13 -21.93 6.43 32.90
CA ALA A 13 -21.21 6.97 31.77
C ALA A 13 -22.06 7.86 30.87
N ASN A 14 -21.46 8.94 30.41
CA ASN A 14 -21.90 9.69 29.25
C ASN A 14 -21.05 9.33 28.04
N GLY A 15 -21.66 9.32 26.86
CA GLY A 15 -20.94 9.02 25.63
C GLY A 15 -21.80 8.38 24.56
N TYR A 16 -21.20 7.51 23.75
CA TYR A 16 -21.85 6.88 22.62
C TYR A 16 -21.81 5.36 22.75
N LEU A 17 -22.94 4.73 22.45
CA LEU A 17 -23.08 3.28 22.48
C LEU A 17 -23.79 2.77 21.23
N LEU A 18 -23.27 1.67 20.70
CA LEU A 18 -23.90 0.88 19.66
C LEU A 18 -24.67 -0.28 20.31
N GLU A 19 -25.95 -0.38 20.01
CA GLU A 19 -26.83 -1.45 20.49
C GLU A 19 -27.12 -2.46 19.38
N ALA A 20 -27.20 -3.73 19.78
CA ALA A 20 -27.55 -4.88 18.96
C ALA A 20 -28.35 -5.85 19.84
N GLY A 21 -29.36 -6.54 19.29
CA GLY A 21 -30.14 -7.54 20.02
C GLY A 21 -31.51 -7.04 20.49
N GLU A 22 -32.36 -6.66 19.55
CA GLU A 22 -33.80 -6.50 19.74
C GLU A 22 -34.58 -7.79 19.44
N ASN A 23 -35.80 -7.90 19.97
CA ASN A 23 -36.70 -8.99 19.60
C ASN A 23 -37.34 -8.71 18.23
N GLY A 24 -37.00 -9.47 17.21
CA GLY A 24 -37.73 -9.49 15.93
C GLY A 24 -36.86 -9.73 14.70
N SER A 25 -37.51 -9.93 13.55
CA SER A 25 -36.82 -10.21 12.28
C SER A 25 -36.24 -8.96 11.58
N LEU A 26 -36.42 -7.78 12.16
CA LEU A 26 -35.96 -6.48 11.62
C LEU A 26 -34.87 -5.86 12.48
N ASP A 27 -34.25 -6.64 13.38
CA ASP A 27 -33.25 -6.13 14.30
C ASP A 27 -32.06 -5.51 13.55
N ALA A 28 -31.63 -4.33 14.02
CA ALA A 28 -30.66 -3.48 13.36
C ALA A 28 -29.67 -2.91 14.39
N LEU A 29 -28.47 -2.56 13.93
CA LEU A 29 -27.50 -1.83 14.75
C LEU A 29 -27.97 -0.39 14.96
N LYS A 30 -28.05 0.05 16.23
CA LYS A 30 -28.52 1.39 16.59
C LYS A 30 -27.46 2.16 17.35
N LEU A 31 -27.15 3.37 16.90
CA LEU A 31 -26.24 4.28 17.59
C LEU A 31 -27.04 5.20 18.51
N PHE A 32 -26.68 5.22 19.78
CA PHE A 32 -27.24 6.11 20.78
C PHE A 32 -26.16 7.01 21.37
N ARG A 33 -26.57 8.21 21.78
CA ARG A 33 -25.86 9.04 22.76
C ARG A 33 -26.50 8.84 24.13
N GLN A 34 -25.69 8.69 25.18
CA GLN A 34 -26.13 8.63 26.56
C GLN A 34 -25.71 9.92 27.29
N ASP A 35 -26.69 10.61 27.88
CA ASP A 35 -26.54 11.84 28.65
C ASP A 35 -27.19 11.65 30.03
N ALA A 36 -26.38 11.57 31.08
CA ALA A 36 -26.80 11.33 32.46
C ALA A 36 -27.79 10.14 32.60
N GLY A 37 -27.53 9.05 31.87
CA GLY A 37 -28.37 7.85 31.84
C GLY A 37 -29.55 7.91 30.85
N ALA A 38 -29.86 9.07 30.26
CA ALA A 38 -30.87 9.18 29.20
C ALA A 38 -30.28 8.85 27.83
N ARG A 39 -30.94 7.98 27.05
CA ARG A 39 -30.48 7.57 25.72
C ARG A 39 -31.21 8.32 24.61
N THR A 40 -30.46 8.93 23.71
CA THR A 40 -30.94 9.59 22.48
C THR A 40 -30.52 8.77 21.27
N LEU A 41 -31.47 8.29 20.46
CA LEU A 41 -31.18 7.58 19.21
C LEU A 41 -30.63 8.57 18.17
N LEU A 42 -29.46 8.26 17.60
CA LEU A 42 -28.81 9.06 16.56
C LEU A 42 -29.02 8.47 15.17
N ALA A 43 -28.82 7.15 15.03
CA ALA A 43 -28.94 6.47 13.74
C ALA A 43 -29.32 5.00 13.91
N THR A 44 -29.95 4.45 12.88
CA THR A 44 -30.33 3.04 12.76
C THR A 44 -29.75 2.49 11.46
N GLY A 45 -29.09 1.33 11.53
CA GLY A 45 -28.57 0.62 10.37
C GLY A 45 -29.63 -0.08 9.55
N GLN A 46 -29.21 -0.93 8.62
CA GLN A 46 -30.13 -1.69 7.79
C GLN A 46 -30.92 -2.71 8.63
N PRO A 47 -32.27 -2.77 8.48
CA PRO A 47 -33.09 -3.74 9.18
C PRO A 47 -32.69 -5.18 8.87
N GLY A 48 -32.65 -6.03 9.89
CA GLY A 48 -32.44 -7.47 9.76
C GLY A 48 -30.97 -7.92 9.79
N LEU A 49 -30.01 -6.99 9.84
CA LEU A 49 -28.58 -7.33 9.88
C LEU A 49 -28.22 -8.19 11.10
N VAL A 50 -28.88 -7.95 12.24
CA VAL A 50 -28.64 -8.64 13.51
C VAL A 50 -29.82 -9.52 13.93
N ALA A 51 -30.66 -9.94 12.99
CA ALA A 51 -31.85 -10.76 13.28
C ALA A 51 -31.59 -12.28 13.35
N GLY A 52 -30.35 -12.74 13.14
CA GLY A 52 -30.00 -14.17 13.16
C GLY A 52 -29.86 -14.76 14.58
N ASP A 53 -30.08 -16.08 14.73
CA ASP A 53 -29.79 -16.84 15.96
C ASP A 53 -28.88 -18.05 15.64
N PRO A 54 -27.56 -18.01 15.97
CA PRO A 54 -26.86 -16.90 16.62
C PRO A 54 -26.67 -15.70 15.68
N THR A 55 -26.63 -14.51 16.25
CA THR A 55 -26.20 -13.30 15.53
C THR A 55 -24.68 -13.34 15.40
N ASP A 56 -24.19 -13.38 14.17
CA ASP A 56 -22.76 -13.34 13.86
C ASP A 56 -22.48 -12.15 12.93
N ILE A 57 -21.75 -11.16 13.45
CA ILE A 57 -21.44 -9.92 12.73
C ILE A 57 -20.00 -9.50 12.97
N HIS A 58 -19.43 -8.82 12.00
CA HIS A 58 -18.29 -7.93 12.20
C HIS A 58 -18.67 -6.49 11.85
N LEU A 59 -17.95 -5.53 12.39
CA LEU A 59 -18.23 -4.11 12.16
C LEU A 59 -16.98 -3.25 12.22
N ARG A 60 -17.06 -2.09 11.59
CA ARG A 60 -16.08 -1.01 11.65
C ARG A 60 -16.81 0.29 11.95
N MET A 61 -16.45 0.93 13.06
CA MET A 61 -16.96 2.25 13.43
C MET A 61 -15.83 3.27 13.30
N LYS A 62 -16.08 4.36 12.57
CA LYS A 62 -15.18 5.50 12.44
C LYS A 62 -15.83 6.76 13.01
N ARG A 63 -15.03 7.61 13.65
CA ARG A 63 -15.44 8.93 14.10
C ARG A 63 -14.39 9.98 13.70
N THR A 64 -14.81 11.03 13.01
CA THR A 64 -13.92 12.16 12.68
C THR A 64 -13.79 13.13 13.86
N VAL A 65 -12.81 14.05 13.82
CA VAL A 65 -12.68 15.12 14.82
C VAL A 65 -13.91 16.02 14.85
N ALA A 66 -14.53 16.26 13.68
CA ALA A 66 -15.76 17.02 13.53
C ALA A 66 -17.01 16.32 14.10
N GLY A 67 -16.89 15.06 14.56
CA GLY A 67 -18.00 14.30 15.14
C GLY A 67 -18.89 13.61 14.11
N GLU A 68 -18.40 13.37 12.89
CA GLU A 68 -19.09 12.49 11.96
C GLU A 68 -18.82 11.03 12.35
N TRP A 69 -19.88 10.26 12.56
CA TRP A 69 -19.84 8.84 12.85
C TRP A 69 -20.25 8.05 11.62
N GLN A 70 -19.46 7.02 11.29
CA GLN A 70 -19.74 6.11 10.19
C GLN A 70 -19.64 4.66 10.66
N LEU A 71 -20.73 3.92 10.48
CA LEU A 71 -20.77 2.48 10.76
C LEU A 71 -20.83 1.70 9.46
N GLU A 72 -19.92 0.75 9.30
CA GLU A 72 -20.03 -0.33 8.34
C GLU A 72 -20.12 -1.65 9.09
N ALA A 73 -20.94 -2.58 8.60
CA ALA A 73 -21.10 -3.89 9.20
C ALA A 73 -21.53 -4.92 8.17
N ALA A 74 -21.27 -6.19 8.47
CA ALA A 74 -21.68 -7.35 7.68
C ALA A 74 -21.93 -8.55 8.60
N SER A 75 -22.76 -9.49 8.14
CA SER A 75 -22.98 -10.77 8.81
C SER A 75 -21.87 -11.76 8.46
N GLY A 76 -21.42 -12.55 9.44
CA GLY A 76 -20.31 -13.51 9.30
C GLY A 76 -19.07 -12.87 8.67
N ASN A 77 -18.55 -13.49 7.60
CA ASN A 77 -17.38 -13.00 6.85
C ASN A 77 -17.74 -12.22 5.58
N GLY A 78 -18.93 -11.60 5.54
CA GLY A 78 -19.38 -10.81 4.40
C GLY A 78 -18.53 -9.56 4.13
N VAL A 79 -18.81 -8.88 3.02
CA VAL A 79 -18.17 -7.57 2.73
C VAL A 79 -18.88 -6.49 3.54
N LEU A 80 -18.13 -5.72 4.32
CA LEU A 80 -18.65 -4.57 5.06
C LEU A 80 -19.50 -3.66 4.17
N GLN A 81 -20.74 -3.40 4.60
CA GLN A 81 -21.65 -2.46 3.95
C GLN A 81 -21.91 -1.29 4.87
N LEU A 82 -21.99 -0.08 4.30
CA LEU A 82 -22.37 1.12 5.03
C LEU A 82 -23.77 0.95 5.64
N GLN A 83 -23.86 1.13 6.95
CA GLN A 83 -25.11 1.09 7.70
C GLN A 83 -25.70 2.48 7.84
N PHE A 84 -24.88 3.44 8.27
CA PHE A 84 -25.25 4.85 8.38
C PHE A 84 -24.03 5.77 8.47
N THR A 85 -24.26 7.04 8.19
CA THR A 85 -23.38 8.17 8.55
C THR A 85 -24.22 9.20 9.31
N VAL A 86 -23.78 9.65 10.48
CA VAL A 86 -24.51 10.63 11.30
C VAL A 86 -23.57 11.58 12.03
N PRO A 87 -23.83 12.90 12.03
CA PRO A 87 -23.05 13.85 12.81
C PRO A 87 -23.56 13.95 14.25
N ASP A 88 -22.68 13.75 15.22
CA ASP A 88 -22.87 14.17 16.61
C ASP A 88 -21.50 14.39 17.27
N ALA A 89 -21.23 15.64 17.67
CA ALA A 89 -19.96 16.07 18.27
C ALA A 89 -20.05 16.33 19.78
N THR A 90 -21.17 15.96 20.43
CA THR A 90 -21.45 16.26 21.85
C THR A 90 -20.30 15.82 22.77
N TYR A 91 -19.82 14.58 22.61
CA TYR A 91 -18.65 14.09 23.33
C TYR A 91 -17.47 13.91 22.38
N GLY A 92 -16.39 14.64 22.62
CA GLY A 92 -15.13 14.52 21.89
C GLY A 92 -14.38 13.24 22.26
N GLY A 93 -13.60 12.72 21.31
CA GLY A 93 -12.59 11.69 21.57
C GLY A 93 -11.43 12.22 22.43
N GLY A 94 -10.52 11.33 22.82
CA GLY A 94 -9.35 11.68 23.62
C GLY A 94 -8.75 10.47 24.34
N SER A 95 -7.58 10.63 24.94
CA SER A 95 -6.89 9.59 25.73
C SER A 95 -7.67 9.15 26.97
N ASP A 96 -8.55 10.02 27.47
CA ASP A 96 -9.33 9.80 28.70
C ASP A 96 -10.75 9.32 28.36
N ARG A 97 -10.85 8.36 27.44
CA ARG A 97 -12.11 7.75 27.03
C ARG A 97 -12.06 6.25 27.20
N TYR A 98 -13.21 5.68 27.56
CA TYR A 98 -13.37 4.26 27.79
C TYR A 98 -14.15 3.63 26.64
N PHE A 99 -13.72 2.43 26.26
CA PHE A 99 -14.47 1.51 25.41
C PHE A 99 -14.86 0.29 26.26
N GLY A 100 -16.02 -0.28 26.00
CA GLY A 100 -16.42 -1.47 26.73
C GLY A 100 -17.68 -2.14 26.21
N PHE A 101 -17.92 -3.35 26.72
CA PHE A 101 -19.12 -4.12 26.42
C PHE A 101 -20.03 -4.14 27.63
N GLN A 102 -21.31 -3.86 27.40
CA GLN A 102 -22.37 -4.10 28.35
C GLN A 102 -23.27 -5.18 27.74
N CYS A 103 -23.30 -6.35 28.37
CA CYS A 103 -24.15 -7.46 27.94
C CYS A 103 -25.38 -7.56 28.84
N VAL A 104 -26.56 -7.46 28.25
CA VAL A 104 -27.83 -7.71 28.95
C VAL A 104 -28.29 -9.11 28.57
N TYR A 105 -28.50 -9.98 29.56
CA TYR A 105 -28.77 -11.39 29.31
C TYR A 105 -29.70 -12.00 30.36
N THR A 106 -30.34 -13.11 29.99
CA THR A 106 -31.04 -13.98 30.93
C THR A 106 -30.08 -15.01 31.52
N ALA A 107 -30.44 -15.63 32.65
CA ALA A 107 -29.58 -16.60 33.34
C ALA A 107 -29.10 -17.76 32.44
N THR A 108 -29.88 -18.15 31.43
CA THR A 108 -29.58 -19.24 30.49
C THR A 108 -28.69 -18.82 29.31
N ARG A 109 -28.44 -17.52 29.11
CA ARG A 109 -27.71 -16.96 27.95
C ARG A 109 -26.40 -16.26 28.35
N LYS A 110 -26.03 -16.27 29.64
CA LYS A 110 -24.87 -15.53 30.18
C LYS A 110 -23.52 -15.90 29.56
N ASP A 111 -23.41 -17.10 29.01
CA ASP A 111 -22.20 -17.69 28.41
C ASP A 111 -22.23 -17.70 26.87
N LYS A 112 -23.16 -16.97 26.25
CA LYS A 112 -23.41 -16.97 24.80
C LYS A 112 -22.98 -15.69 24.07
N PHE A 113 -22.11 -14.89 24.70
CA PHE A 113 -21.51 -13.70 24.09
C PHE A 113 -20.04 -13.97 23.81
N TYR A 114 -19.63 -13.72 22.57
CA TYR A 114 -18.25 -13.87 22.12
C TYR A 114 -17.83 -12.57 21.46
N PHE A 115 -16.62 -12.11 21.78
CA PHE A 115 -16.00 -10.95 21.16
C PHE A 115 -14.58 -11.34 20.84
N ASP A 116 -14.16 -11.06 19.63
CA ASP A 116 -12.81 -11.32 19.15
C ASP A 116 -12.39 -10.19 18.20
N ASP A 117 -11.10 -10.14 17.85
CA ASP A 117 -10.54 -9.20 16.86
C ASP A 117 -10.85 -7.72 17.15
N ILE A 118 -10.87 -7.35 18.43
CA ILE A 118 -11.15 -5.97 18.85
C ILE A 118 -9.89 -5.11 18.67
N SER A 119 -9.99 -4.11 17.79
CA SER A 119 -8.97 -3.09 17.58
C SER A 119 -9.55 -1.69 17.72
N ILE A 120 -8.89 -0.85 18.52
CA ILE A 120 -9.26 0.56 18.73
C ILE A 120 -8.01 1.37 18.46
N GLN A 121 -7.99 2.02 17.31
CA GLN A 121 -6.81 2.74 16.84
C GLN A 121 -7.22 4.14 16.37
N PRO A 122 -6.39 5.16 16.61
CA PRO A 122 -6.57 6.44 15.93
C PRO A 122 -6.44 6.24 14.42
N ASP A 123 -7.23 7.00 13.65
CA ASP A 123 -7.01 7.16 12.22
C ASP A 123 -5.82 8.13 12.06
N VAL A 124 -4.62 7.58 12.07
CA VAL A 124 -3.40 8.36 11.87
C VAL A 124 -3.25 8.53 10.36
N PRO A 125 -3.32 9.76 9.82
CA PRO A 125 -3.04 9.97 8.40
C PRO A 125 -1.62 9.48 8.11
N ASP A 126 -1.44 8.83 6.96
CA ASP A 126 -0.09 8.57 6.49
C ASP A 126 0.59 9.92 6.23
N LEU A 127 1.81 10.06 6.73
CA LEU A 127 2.65 11.26 6.59
C LEU A 127 3.97 10.93 5.89
N GLN A 128 4.16 9.68 5.46
CA GLN A 128 5.37 9.26 4.76
C GLN A 128 5.20 9.55 3.27
N ALA A 129 6.21 10.19 2.69
CA ALA A 129 6.25 10.45 1.26
C ALA A 129 6.91 9.28 0.52
N PRO A 130 6.59 9.08 -0.78
CA PRO A 130 7.13 7.96 -1.53
C PRO A 130 8.65 8.08 -1.69
N LEU A 131 9.34 6.98 -1.38
CA LEU A 131 10.77 6.80 -1.48
C LEU A 131 11.14 6.04 -2.77
N LEU A 132 12.03 6.62 -3.57
CA LEU A 132 12.63 6.01 -4.74
C LEU A 132 13.60 4.90 -4.30
N LEU A 133 13.31 3.66 -4.68
CA LEU A 133 14.08 2.47 -4.27
C LEU A 133 15.08 2.00 -5.32
N SER A 134 14.73 2.08 -6.60
CA SER A 134 15.62 1.68 -7.68
C SER A 134 15.29 2.40 -8.99
N ALA A 135 16.30 2.45 -9.88
CA ALA A 135 16.13 2.75 -11.29
C ALA A 135 16.92 1.73 -12.11
N GLU A 136 16.33 1.26 -13.22
CA GLU A 136 16.91 0.25 -14.10
C GLU A 136 16.62 0.58 -15.56
N ALA A 137 17.64 0.55 -16.43
CA ALA A 137 17.43 0.72 -17.85
C ALA A 137 16.94 -0.59 -18.48
N LEU A 138 15.66 -0.65 -18.87
CA LEU A 138 15.08 -1.82 -19.55
C LEU A 138 15.61 -1.96 -20.99
N ASN A 139 15.88 -0.82 -21.63
CA ASN A 139 16.51 -0.70 -22.94
C ASN A 139 17.03 0.73 -23.11
N ALA A 140 17.60 1.04 -24.28
CA ALA A 140 18.20 2.35 -24.54
C ALA A 140 17.21 3.54 -24.41
N ASN A 141 15.90 3.33 -24.55
CA ASN A 141 14.89 4.39 -24.52
C ASN A 141 13.90 4.25 -23.34
N THR A 142 14.12 3.32 -22.42
CA THR A 142 13.21 3.10 -21.30
C THR A 142 13.98 2.85 -20.01
N VAL A 143 13.73 3.69 -19.01
CA VAL A 143 14.19 3.50 -17.63
C VAL A 143 12.99 3.21 -16.75
N GLN A 144 13.04 2.14 -15.98
CA GLN A 144 12.05 1.79 -14.98
C GLN A 144 12.50 2.33 -13.62
N ALA A 145 11.61 2.97 -12.88
CA ALA A 145 11.85 3.40 -11.51
C ALA A 145 10.81 2.79 -10.57
N THR A 146 11.25 2.35 -9.40
CA THR A 146 10.41 1.63 -8.42
C THR A 146 10.39 2.36 -7.09
N PHE A 147 9.21 2.49 -6.48
CA PHE A 147 8.98 3.18 -5.22
C PHE A 147 8.55 2.23 -4.08
N ASN A 148 8.73 2.67 -2.84
CA ASN A 148 8.37 1.93 -1.62
C ASN A 148 6.85 1.83 -1.36
N GLU A 149 6.04 2.60 -2.08
CA GLU A 149 4.59 2.69 -1.89
C GLU A 149 3.86 3.12 -3.16
N SER A 150 2.53 3.03 -3.10
CA SER A 150 1.66 3.34 -4.23
C SER A 150 1.59 4.85 -4.48
N LEU A 151 1.80 5.24 -5.72
CA LEU A 151 1.84 6.62 -6.15
C LEU A 151 0.45 7.15 -6.53
N ASP A 152 0.28 8.46 -6.40
CA ASP A 152 -0.81 9.18 -7.06
C ASP A 152 -0.63 9.11 -8.58
N SER A 153 -1.74 8.83 -9.27
CA SER A 153 -1.72 8.60 -10.72
C SER A 153 -1.45 9.85 -11.56
N LEU A 154 -1.64 11.06 -11.02
CA LEU A 154 -1.41 12.31 -11.75
C LEU A 154 0.03 12.77 -11.58
N SER A 155 0.52 12.83 -10.35
CA SER A 155 1.91 13.20 -10.06
C SER A 155 2.90 12.18 -10.63
N ALA A 156 2.59 10.88 -10.60
CA ALA A 156 3.50 9.85 -11.08
C ALA A 156 3.74 9.90 -12.60
N ILE A 157 2.77 10.38 -13.38
CA ILE A 157 2.87 10.41 -14.84
C ILE A 157 3.40 11.73 -15.40
N ASP A 158 3.64 12.74 -14.54
CA ASP A 158 4.16 14.02 -14.96
C ASP A 158 5.68 13.91 -15.23
N PRO A 159 6.14 14.08 -16.49
CA PRO A 159 7.57 14.03 -16.80
C PRO A 159 8.41 15.09 -16.08
N ALA A 160 7.81 16.20 -15.62
CA ALA A 160 8.51 17.26 -14.88
C ALA A 160 9.06 16.81 -13.53
N HIS A 161 8.59 15.68 -13.00
CA HIS A 161 9.06 15.10 -11.74
C HIS A 161 10.30 14.21 -11.91
N TYR A 162 10.80 14.03 -13.14
CA TYR A 162 11.90 13.11 -13.43
C TYR A 162 12.97 13.78 -14.28
N GLN A 163 14.22 13.61 -13.88
CA GLN A 163 15.37 14.09 -14.64
C GLN A 163 16.51 13.08 -14.60
N ILE A 164 17.05 12.75 -15.76
CA ILE A 164 18.24 11.90 -15.88
C ILE A 164 19.42 12.79 -16.29
N ASP A 165 20.57 12.56 -15.67
CA ASP A 165 21.80 13.29 -15.92
C ASP A 165 22.44 12.96 -17.28
N ASN A 166 23.70 13.38 -17.47
CA ASN A 166 24.50 13.09 -18.67
C ASN A 166 23.83 13.45 -20.00
N GLY A 167 23.02 14.51 -19.99
CA GLY A 167 22.39 15.08 -21.18
C GLY A 167 21.10 14.39 -21.63
N ILE A 168 20.59 13.40 -20.90
CA ILE A 168 19.30 12.75 -21.20
C ILE A 168 18.13 13.67 -20.85
N GLY A 169 18.17 14.31 -19.68
CA GLY A 169 17.17 15.28 -19.24
C GLY A 169 15.85 14.64 -18.83
N MET A 170 14.75 15.34 -19.10
CA MET A 170 13.40 14.89 -18.77
C MET A 170 12.90 13.84 -19.78
N PRO A 171 12.15 12.81 -19.33
CA PRO A 171 11.52 11.87 -20.24
C PRO A 171 10.43 12.55 -21.09
N VAL A 172 10.08 11.94 -22.22
CA VAL A 172 8.98 12.40 -23.09
C VAL A 172 7.63 12.02 -22.50
N SER A 173 7.55 10.84 -21.88
CA SER A 173 6.35 10.36 -21.21
C SER A 173 6.72 9.43 -20.07
N VAL A 174 5.82 9.34 -19.10
CA VAL A 174 5.93 8.43 -17.97
C VAL A 174 4.68 7.57 -17.92
N LEU A 175 4.86 6.26 -17.77
CA LEU A 175 3.77 5.30 -17.64
C LEU A 175 3.80 4.68 -16.25
N LEU A 176 2.76 4.90 -15.46
CA LEU A 176 2.53 4.19 -14.20
C LEU A 176 2.02 2.77 -14.48
N LEU A 177 2.68 1.76 -13.91
CA LEU A 177 2.29 0.36 -14.06
C LEU A 177 1.12 -0.02 -13.15
N PRO A 178 0.44 -1.17 -13.39
CA PRO A 178 -0.74 -1.58 -12.61
C PRO A 178 -0.48 -1.79 -11.11
N ASP A 179 0.77 -2.03 -10.71
CA ASP A 179 1.16 -2.14 -9.30
C ASP A 179 1.11 -0.79 -8.57
N ARG A 180 1.00 0.33 -9.30
CA ARG A 180 1.03 1.72 -8.85
C ARG A 180 2.32 2.13 -8.13
N ARG A 181 3.36 1.32 -8.18
CA ARG A 181 4.65 1.57 -7.50
C ARG A 181 5.78 1.75 -8.49
N THR A 182 5.56 1.32 -9.72
CA THR A 182 6.58 1.28 -10.76
C THR A 182 6.18 2.19 -11.90
N VAL A 183 7.14 3.00 -12.38
CA VAL A 183 6.97 3.87 -13.54
C VAL A 183 7.99 3.54 -14.62
N ASN A 184 7.55 3.55 -15.87
CA ASN A 184 8.43 3.48 -17.03
C ASN A 184 8.59 4.88 -17.64
N LEU A 185 9.82 5.40 -17.62
CA LEU A 185 10.24 6.66 -18.20
C LEU A 185 10.66 6.41 -19.66
N ASN A 186 9.93 6.99 -20.62
CA ASN A 186 10.28 6.89 -22.03
C ASN A 186 11.14 8.08 -22.46
N LEU A 187 12.32 7.80 -22.99
CA LEU A 187 13.35 8.80 -23.28
C LEU A 187 13.31 9.23 -24.74
N LEU A 188 13.54 10.52 -24.99
CA LEU A 188 13.70 11.05 -26.36
C LEU A 188 15.03 10.59 -26.97
N SER A 189 16.11 10.80 -26.22
CA SER A 189 17.46 10.43 -26.61
C SER A 189 17.82 9.07 -26.02
N PRO A 190 18.36 8.14 -26.81
CA PRO A 190 18.75 6.84 -26.30
C PRO A 190 19.96 6.96 -25.37
N LEU A 191 19.96 6.15 -24.31
CA LEU A 191 21.10 5.95 -23.43
C LEU A 191 22.27 5.34 -24.22
N SER A 192 23.47 5.82 -23.94
CA SER A 192 24.73 5.16 -24.31
C SER A 192 25.25 4.32 -23.14
N SER A 193 26.13 3.36 -23.41
CA SER A 193 26.75 2.58 -22.32
C SER A 193 27.42 3.50 -21.30
N GLY A 194 27.03 3.40 -20.03
CA GLY A 194 27.51 4.30 -18.99
C GLY A 194 26.70 4.24 -17.70
N ASN A 195 27.14 5.03 -16.73
CA ASN A 195 26.43 5.24 -15.47
C ASN A 195 25.61 6.51 -15.58
N TYR A 196 24.41 6.48 -15.01
CA TYR A 196 23.47 7.58 -14.98
C TYR A 196 22.89 7.72 -13.59
N GLN A 197 22.36 8.90 -13.31
CA GLN A 197 21.61 9.19 -12.10
C GLN A 197 20.20 9.64 -12.49
N LEU A 198 19.20 8.96 -11.93
CA LEU A 198 17.82 9.42 -11.96
C LEU A 198 17.58 10.31 -10.74
N GLN A 199 17.14 11.53 -10.98
CA GLN A 199 16.58 12.42 -9.98
C GLN A 199 15.06 12.42 -10.08
N THR A 200 14.38 12.35 -8.92
CA THR A 200 12.94 12.59 -8.81
C THR A 200 12.64 13.74 -7.85
N LEU A 201 11.52 14.42 -8.06
CA LEU A 201 11.05 15.52 -7.22
C LEU A 201 9.52 15.59 -7.26
N ALA A 202 8.88 15.90 -6.14
CA ALA A 202 7.44 16.20 -6.05
C ALA A 202 6.53 15.06 -6.52
N VAL A 203 7.02 13.82 -6.50
CA VAL A 203 6.18 12.63 -6.70
C VAL A 203 5.35 12.41 -5.43
N GLN A 204 4.04 12.20 -5.59
CA GLN A 204 3.10 12.04 -4.48
C GLN A 204 2.60 10.60 -4.34
N ASP A 205 2.24 10.21 -3.12
CA ASP A 205 1.52 8.96 -2.84
C ASP A 205 0.00 9.11 -3.08
N MET A 206 -0.76 8.03 -2.85
CA MET A 206 -2.22 8.02 -3.02
C MET A 206 -3.00 8.93 -2.04
N VAL A 207 -2.37 9.45 -0.99
CA VAL A 207 -3.01 10.30 0.03
C VAL A 207 -2.49 11.74 0.03
N GLY A 208 -1.58 12.07 -0.89
CA GLY A 208 -1.08 13.42 -1.16
C GLY A 208 0.23 13.78 -0.44
N ASN A 209 0.95 12.82 0.15
CA ASN A 209 2.29 13.09 0.69
C ASN A 209 3.28 13.26 -0.46
N GLU A 210 3.94 14.42 -0.49
CA GLU A 210 4.86 14.80 -1.56
C GLU A 210 6.31 14.53 -1.18
N SER A 211 7.03 13.85 -2.08
CA SER A 211 8.46 13.60 -1.90
C SER A 211 9.33 14.80 -2.25
N GLY A 212 10.43 14.95 -1.49
CA GLY A 212 11.48 15.91 -1.82
C GLY A 212 12.34 15.46 -3.02
N VAL A 213 13.50 16.11 -3.20
CA VAL A 213 14.48 15.65 -4.20
C VAL A 213 15.08 14.32 -3.76
N GLN A 214 15.05 13.33 -4.66
CA GLN A 214 15.66 12.01 -4.46
C GLN A 214 16.56 11.69 -5.65
N THR A 215 17.60 10.91 -5.42
CA THR A 215 18.53 10.51 -6.48
C THR A 215 18.90 9.05 -6.34
N ILE A 216 18.96 8.32 -7.45
CA ILE A 216 19.47 6.96 -7.48
C ILE A 216 20.31 6.71 -8.73
N ASP A 217 21.40 5.98 -8.56
CA ASP A 217 22.31 5.65 -9.66
C ASP A 217 21.82 4.37 -10.35
N PHE A 218 21.98 4.33 -11.67
CA PHE A 218 21.75 3.13 -12.48
C PHE A 218 22.77 3.05 -13.61
N GLN A 219 22.92 1.86 -14.19
CA GLN A 219 23.83 1.63 -15.30
C GLN A 219 23.04 1.17 -16.52
N PHE A 220 23.49 1.60 -17.69
CA PHE A 220 23.06 1.03 -18.96
C PHE A 220 24.27 0.44 -19.70
N VAL A 221 24.09 -0.75 -20.26
CA VAL A 221 25.05 -1.40 -21.15
C VAL A 221 24.34 -1.66 -22.46
N ASN A 222 24.78 -0.99 -23.52
CA ASN A 222 24.25 -1.21 -24.85
C ASN A 222 24.84 -2.51 -25.42
N ILE A 223 24.04 -3.59 -25.35
CA ILE A 223 24.37 -4.87 -25.98
C ILE A 223 23.93 -4.79 -27.44
N THR A 224 24.88 -4.96 -28.34
CA THR A 224 24.62 -4.98 -29.78
C THR A 224 24.71 -6.39 -30.33
N THR A 225 23.93 -6.69 -31.36
CA THR A 225 24.01 -7.98 -32.06
C THR A 225 25.40 -8.16 -32.67
N ALA A 226 26.00 -9.33 -32.43
CA ALA A 226 27.25 -9.73 -33.05
C ALA A 226 27.04 -9.94 -34.56
N GLU A 227 27.96 -9.40 -35.35
CA GLU A 227 28.06 -9.63 -36.79
C GLU A 227 29.17 -10.65 -37.09
N GLU A 228 29.19 -11.16 -38.32
CA GLU A 228 30.24 -12.07 -38.76
C GLU A 228 31.62 -11.43 -38.55
N PHE A 229 32.55 -12.19 -37.95
CA PHE A 229 33.90 -11.76 -37.59
C PHE A 229 34.05 -10.77 -36.42
N ASP A 230 32.98 -10.46 -35.68
CA ASP A 230 33.10 -9.69 -34.44
C ASP A 230 33.79 -10.48 -33.33
N ILE A 231 33.45 -11.78 -33.21
CA ILE A 231 34.15 -12.73 -32.34
C ILE A 231 34.98 -13.67 -33.23
N LEU A 232 36.26 -13.75 -32.94
CA LEU A 232 37.18 -14.69 -33.58
C LEU A 232 37.66 -15.73 -32.56
N ILE A 233 37.82 -16.95 -33.01
CA ILE A 233 38.65 -17.92 -32.29
C ILE A 233 40.10 -17.52 -32.55
N ASN A 234 40.77 -17.00 -31.53
CA ASN A 234 42.17 -16.56 -31.65
C ASN A 234 43.14 -17.71 -31.44
N GLU A 235 42.84 -18.59 -30.48
CA GLU A 235 43.65 -19.76 -30.16
C GLU A 235 42.78 -20.94 -29.76
N ILE A 236 43.28 -22.15 -30.05
CA ILE A 236 42.70 -23.43 -29.66
C ILE A 236 43.79 -24.22 -28.96
N MET A 237 43.58 -24.53 -27.69
CA MET A 237 44.36 -25.53 -26.96
C MET A 237 43.64 -26.88 -27.05
N ALA A 238 44.24 -27.82 -27.77
CA ALA A 238 43.77 -29.19 -27.90
C ALA A 238 44.89 -30.16 -27.49
N ASP A 239 44.51 -31.31 -26.90
CA ASP A 239 45.45 -32.29 -26.30
C ASP A 239 46.44 -31.65 -25.29
N PRO A 240 45.94 -31.20 -24.13
CA PRO A 240 46.76 -30.49 -23.14
C PRO A 240 47.80 -31.39 -22.43
N THR A 241 47.84 -32.69 -22.75
CA THR A 241 48.74 -33.65 -22.11
C THR A 241 49.98 -33.99 -22.95
N PRO A 242 51.18 -34.07 -22.34
CA PRO A 242 51.51 -33.72 -20.95
C PRO A 242 51.59 -32.19 -20.76
N SER A 243 51.10 -31.68 -19.64
CA SER A 243 51.03 -30.23 -19.37
C SER A 243 52.42 -29.57 -19.37
N VAL A 244 52.58 -28.46 -20.10
CA VAL A 244 53.82 -27.64 -20.10
C VAL A 244 53.52 -26.25 -19.56
N GLY A 245 53.43 -26.11 -18.24
CA GLY A 245 53.30 -24.81 -17.57
C GLY A 245 51.93 -24.14 -17.65
N LEU A 246 50.93 -24.81 -18.22
CA LEU A 246 49.52 -24.41 -18.26
C LEU A 246 48.64 -25.52 -17.65
N PRO A 247 47.39 -25.20 -17.25
CA PRO A 247 46.44 -26.21 -16.80
C PRO A 247 46.22 -27.32 -17.82
N ASP A 248 46.02 -28.54 -17.35
CA ASP A 248 45.68 -29.71 -18.16
C ASP A 248 44.19 -29.66 -18.58
N ALA A 249 43.85 -28.69 -19.42
CA ALA A 249 42.51 -28.43 -19.90
C ALA A 249 42.51 -27.92 -21.33
N GLU A 250 41.54 -28.38 -22.12
CA GLU A 250 41.24 -27.81 -23.43
C GLU A 250 40.53 -26.46 -23.24
N TRP A 251 40.87 -25.51 -24.10
CA TRP A 251 40.23 -24.20 -24.09
C TRP A 251 40.26 -23.56 -25.47
N VAL A 252 39.35 -22.61 -25.67
CA VAL A 252 39.28 -21.75 -26.85
C VAL A 252 39.38 -20.31 -26.36
N GLU A 253 40.31 -19.54 -26.92
CA GLU A 253 40.36 -18.10 -26.68
C GLU A 253 39.48 -17.40 -27.71
N LEU A 254 38.49 -16.66 -27.19
CA LEU A 254 37.65 -15.79 -27.99
C LEU A 254 38.20 -14.38 -27.94
N TYR A 255 38.46 -13.81 -29.11
CA TYR A 255 38.85 -12.41 -29.26
C TYR A 255 37.69 -11.61 -29.83
N ASN A 256 37.20 -10.64 -29.05
CA ASN A 256 36.29 -9.62 -29.56
C ASN A 256 37.08 -8.62 -30.38
N ARG A 257 37.06 -8.80 -31.71
CA ARG A 257 37.72 -7.92 -32.67
C ARG A 257 36.96 -6.61 -32.85
N SER A 258 35.69 -6.58 -32.46
CA SER A 258 34.85 -5.38 -32.55
C SER A 258 35.05 -4.46 -31.34
N GLY A 259 34.51 -3.23 -31.42
CA GLY A 259 34.38 -2.34 -30.26
C GLY A 259 33.05 -2.51 -29.50
N LYS A 260 32.26 -3.54 -29.84
CA LYS A 260 30.92 -3.75 -29.31
C LYS A 260 30.97 -4.45 -27.96
N THR A 261 29.99 -4.15 -27.10
CA THR A 261 29.67 -5.05 -25.98
C THR A 261 28.72 -6.13 -26.50
N LEU A 262 29.15 -7.38 -26.40
CA LEU A 262 28.46 -8.54 -26.96
C LEU A 262 28.04 -9.49 -25.82
N ASP A 263 26.85 -10.06 -25.96
CA ASP A 263 26.38 -11.15 -25.11
C ASP A 263 26.62 -12.48 -25.83
N LEU A 264 27.18 -13.45 -25.10
CA LEU A 264 27.55 -14.78 -25.61
C LEU A 264 26.62 -15.90 -25.13
N ALA A 265 25.59 -15.55 -24.34
CA ALA A 265 24.63 -16.49 -23.75
C ALA A 265 23.64 -17.09 -24.76
#